data_AF-A0AAE9EEJ1-F1
#
_entry.id   AF-A0AAE9EEJ1-F1
#
_cell.length_a   1.000
_cell.length_b   1.000
_cell.length_c   1.000
_cell.angle_alpha   90.00
_cell.angle_beta   90.00
_cell.angle_gamma   90.00
#
_symmetry.space_group_name_H-M   'P 1'
#
loop_
_entity.id
_entity.type
_entity.pdbx_description
1 polymer ?
#
loop_
_entity_poly.entity_id
_entity_poly.type
_entity_poly.pdbx_seq_one_letter_code
_entity_poly.pdbx_strand_id
1 'polypeptide(L)'
;MSLTADPPACTVPAAGGTSTHKLVNGGADKLIFKIKSSNNNEYRITPVFGFIDPSGTKDINITRTAGAPKEDKLAAFAAVTPAGTVTIPMSATA
;
A
#
# COMPACT_ATOMS: atom_id res chain seq x y z
N MET A 1 2.50 -13.27 -12.72
CA MET A 1 1.93 -12.07 -12.06
C MET A 1 2.47 -11.98 -10.65
N SER A 2 3.19 -10.90 -10.31
CA SER A 2 4.00 -10.84 -9.08
C SER A 2 4.14 -9.40 -8.59
N LEU A 3 3.01 -8.69 -8.46
CA LEU A 3 3.00 -7.50 -7.62
C LEU A 3 2.93 -7.96 -6.16
N THR A 4 3.89 -7.58 -5.34
CA THR A 4 3.91 -7.86 -3.90
C THR A 4 4.22 -6.58 -3.13
N ALA A 5 3.97 -6.58 -1.81
CA ALA A 5 4.34 -5.48 -0.92
C ALA A 5 5.27 -6.00 0.19
N ASP A 6 6.32 -5.22 0.51
CA ASP A 6 7.27 -5.51 1.58
C ASP A 6 7.47 -4.29 2.49
N PRO A 7 7.14 -4.35 3.79
CA PRO A 7 6.48 -5.46 4.47
C PRO A 7 5.05 -5.70 3.92
N PRO A 8 4.47 -6.90 4.06
CA PRO A 8 3.15 -7.20 3.54
C PRO A 8 2.00 -6.63 4.40
N ALA A 9 2.28 -6.22 5.64
CA ALA A 9 1.31 -5.69 6.59
C ALA A 9 1.83 -4.41 7.25
N CYS A 10 0.93 -3.44 7.48
CA CYS A 10 1.23 -2.15 8.08
C CYS A 10 0.72 -2.10 9.52
N THR A 11 1.63 -2.03 10.49
CA THR A 11 1.28 -1.85 11.90
C THR A 11 1.85 -0.52 12.37
N VAL A 12 0.99 0.40 12.81
CA VAL A 12 1.37 1.74 13.26
C VAL A 12 0.63 2.11 14.54
N PRO A 13 1.25 2.85 15.49
CA PRO A 13 0.59 3.21 16.74
C PRO A 13 -0.69 4.02 16.53
N ALA A 14 -1.67 3.83 17.40
CA ALA A 14 -2.91 4.62 17.38
C ALA A 14 -2.66 6.13 17.55
N ALA A 15 -1.60 6.49 18.28
CA ALA A 15 -1.12 7.87 18.46
C ALA A 15 -0.58 8.53 17.17
N GLY A 16 -0.38 7.75 16.11
CA GLY A 16 0.17 8.20 14.84
C GLY A 16 1.54 7.61 14.54
N GLY A 17 1.93 7.66 13.27
CA GLY A 17 3.20 7.11 12.81
C GLY A 17 3.24 6.96 11.28
N THR A 18 4.39 6.55 10.78
CA THR A 18 4.61 6.31 9.34
C THR A 18 5.14 4.91 9.11
N SER A 19 4.63 4.23 8.08
CA SER A 19 5.17 2.97 7.57
C SER A 19 5.45 3.10 6.08
N THR A 20 6.62 2.63 5.65
CA THR A 20 6.99 2.58 4.23
C THR A 20 6.89 1.14 3.75
N HIS A 21 6.19 0.95 2.64
CA HIS A 21 6.06 -0.35 1.98
C HIS A 21 6.61 -0.26 0.57
N LYS A 22 7.31 -1.30 0.14
CA LYS A 22 7.84 -1.41 -1.19
C LYS A 22 6.95 -2.29 -2.02
N LEU A 23 6.31 -1.70 -3.03
CA LEU A 23 5.63 -2.47 -4.08
C LEU A 23 6.68 -3.04 -5.03
N VAL A 24 6.72 -4.35 -5.21
CA VAL A 24 7.69 -5.04 -6.06
C VAL A 24 6.95 -5.61 -7.26
N ASN A 25 7.35 -5.22 -8.47
CA ASN A 25 6.87 -5.82 -9.72
C ASN A 25 7.86 -6.90 -10.17
N GLY A 26 7.62 -8.16 -9.83
CA GLY A 26 8.41 -9.28 -10.34
C GLY A 26 8.01 -9.74 -11.75
N GLY A 27 7.19 -8.98 -12.47
CA GLY A 27 6.70 -9.32 -13.81
C GLY A 27 7.59 -8.77 -14.92
N ALA A 28 7.36 -9.25 -16.13
CA ALA A 28 8.05 -8.79 -17.34
C ALA A 28 7.44 -7.52 -17.95
N ASP A 29 6.23 -7.15 -17.53
CA ASP A 29 5.50 -6.00 -18.04
C ASP A 29 5.49 -4.84 -17.04
N LYS A 30 5.42 -3.61 -17.58
CA LYS A 30 5.21 -2.41 -16.78
C LYS A 30 3.83 -2.45 -16.13
N LEU A 31 3.78 -2.25 -14.82
CA LEU A 31 2.53 -2.14 -14.08
C LEU A 31 2.17 -0.69 -13.80
N ILE A 32 0.88 -0.39 -13.87
CA ILE A 32 0.30 0.87 -13.39
C ILE A 32 -0.49 0.53 -12.14
N PHE A 33 -0.21 1.15 -11.00
CA PHE A 33 -0.97 0.91 -9.78
C PHE A 33 -1.85 2.10 -9.39
N LYS A 34 -2.98 1.79 -8.75
CA LYS A 34 -3.82 2.73 -8.00
C LYS A 34 -4.15 2.15 -6.63
N ILE A 35 -3.91 2.91 -5.57
CA ILE A 35 -4.17 2.51 -4.19
C ILE A 35 -5.54 3.03 -3.76
N LYS A 36 -6.33 2.19 -3.09
CA LYS A 36 -7.55 2.56 -2.39
C LYS A 36 -7.39 2.20 -0.92
N SER A 37 -7.73 3.13 -0.04
CA SER A 37 -7.79 2.90 1.42
C SER A 37 -9.24 2.72 1.87
N SER A 38 -9.47 1.84 2.84
CA SER A 38 -10.74 1.77 3.58
C SER A 38 -10.94 2.96 4.53
N ASN A 39 -9.87 3.68 4.85
CA ASN A 39 -9.89 4.82 5.74
C ASN A 39 -8.97 5.93 5.21
N ASN A 40 -9.55 7.04 4.81
CA ASN A 40 -8.81 8.23 4.37
C ASN A 40 -8.95 9.39 5.36
N ASN A 41 -9.57 9.18 6.52
CA ASN A 41 -9.67 10.20 7.56
C ASN A 41 -8.36 10.19 8.36
N GLU A 42 -8.00 9.03 8.93
CA GLU A 42 -6.82 8.88 9.78
C GLU A 42 -5.56 8.45 9.02
N TYR A 43 -5.69 7.98 7.78
CA TYR A 43 -4.53 7.59 6.97
C TYR A 43 -4.34 8.50 5.75
N ARG A 44 -3.08 8.73 5.42
CA ARG A 44 -2.62 9.40 4.19
C ARG A 44 -1.62 8.49 3.51
N ILE A 45 -1.76 8.33 2.19
CA ILE A 45 -0.92 7.44 1.39
C ILE A 45 -0.30 8.23 0.25
N THR A 46 1.01 8.11 0.08
CA THR A 46 1.75 8.78 -0.98
C THR A 46 2.77 7.81 -1.60
N PRO A 47 2.78 7.63 -2.94
CA PRO A 47 1.80 8.09 -3.92
C PRO A 47 0.55 7.18 -4.00
N VAL A 48 -0.59 7.74 -4.41
CA VAL A 48 -1.85 6.97 -4.62
C VAL A 48 -1.89 6.27 -5.97
N PHE A 49 -1.12 6.73 -6.95
CA PHE A 49 -1.00 6.11 -8.25
C PHE A 49 0.42 6.23 -8.80
N GLY A 50 0.77 5.36 -9.74
CA GLY A 50 2.06 5.44 -10.41
C GLY A 50 2.34 4.23 -11.27
N PHE A 51 3.59 4.16 -11.72
CA PHE A 51 4.10 3.08 -12.56
C PHE A 51 5.20 2.32 -11.82
N ILE A 52 5.36 1.04 -12.15
CA ILE A 52 6.47 0.20 -11.73
C ILE A 52 6.96 -0.53 -12.97
N ASP A 53 8.20 -0.27 -13.36
CA ASP A 53 8.85 -0.96 -14.48
C ASP A 53 9.00 -2.47 -14.21
N PRO A 54 9.21 -3.31 -15.24
CA PRO A 54 9.52 -4.73 -15.07
C PRO A 54 10.69 -4.95 -14.11
N SER A 55 10.57 -5.93 -13.20
CA SER A 55 11.53 -6.18 -12.11
C SER A 55 11.81 -4.97 -11.20
N GLY A 56 10.99 -3.91 -11.32
CA GLY A 56 11.14 -2.66 -10.60
C GLY A 56 10.44 -2.67 -9.25
N THR A 57 10.71 -1.61 -8.47
CA THR A 57 10.07 -1.40 -7.18
C THR A 57 9.57 0.03 -7.05
N LYS A 58 8.58 0.24 -6.17
CA LYS A 58 8.07 1.56 -5.84
C LYS A 58 7.70 1.64 -4.38
N ASP A 59 8.31 2.58 -3.67
CA ASP A 59 7.97 2.85 -2.28
C ASP A 59 6.63 3.60 -2.18
N ILE A 60 5.84 3.21 -1.19
CA ILE A 60 4.61 3.84 -0.77
C ILE A 60 4.72 4.17 0.72
N ASN A 61 4.40 5.41 1.07
CA ASN A 61 4.40 5.88 2.44
C ASN A 61 2.97 5.93 2.94
N ILE A 62 2.73 5.26 4.06
CA ILE A 62 1.48 5.26 4.80
C ILE A 62 1.73 6.07 6.06
N THR A 63 1.02 7.19 6.20
CA THR A 63 1.05 8.01 7.41
C THR A 63 -0.28 7.87 8.13
N ARG A 64 -0.24 7.57 9.43
CA ARG A 64 -1.39 7.57 10.33
C ARG A 64 -1.35 8.80 11.22
N THR A 65 -2.49 9.50 11.33
CA THR A 65 -2.73 10.53 12.34
C THR A 65 -3.30 9.91 13.61
N ALA A 66 -3.20 10.62 14.73
CA ALA A 66 -3.78 10.19 15.99
C ALA A 66 -5.29 9.89 15.83
N GLY A 67 -5.73 8.76 16.37
CA GLY A 67 -7.12 8.32 16.31
C GLY A 67 -7.32 7.00 17.04
N ALA A 68 -8.57 6.56 17.19
CA ALA A 68 -8.90 5.34 17.92
C ALA A 68 -8.23 4.09 17.29
N PRO A 69 -7.78 3.10 18.09
CA PRO A 69 -7.28 1.82 17.58
C PRO A 69 -8.33 1.18 16.67
N LYS A 70 -7.90 0.77 15.48
CA LYS A 70 -8.78 0.20 14.45
C LYS A 70 -7.97 -0.61 13.44
N GLU A 71 -8.58 -1.67 12.91
CA GLU A 71 -8.10 -2.39 11.73
C GLU A 71 -8.68 -1.78 10.45
N ASP A 72 -7.81 -1.47 9.51
CA ASP A 72 -8.13 -0.91 8.19
C ASP A 72 -7.37 -1.72 7.11
N LYS A 73 -7.66 -1.49 5.83
CA LYS A 73 -7.03 -2.22 4.73
C LYS A 73 -6.72 -1.27 3.57
N LEU A 74 -5.54 -1.45 2.96
CA LEU A 74 -5.18 -0.82 1.69
C LEU A 74 -5.19 -1.87 0.59
N ALA A 75 -5.76 -1.54 -0.56
CA ALA A 75 -5.70 -2.37 -1.75
C ALA A 75 -5.04 -1.58 -2.89
N ALA A 76 -3.96 -2.11 -3.45
CA ALA A 76 -3.31 -1.64 -4.66
C ALA A 76 -3.80 -2.45 -5.86
N PHE A 77 -4.36 -1.77 -6.87
CA PHE A 77 -4.88 -2.36 -8.10
C PHE A 77 -3.93 -2.08 -9.25
N ALA A 78 -3.44 -3.11 -9.94
CA ALA A 78 -2.72 -2.93 -11.18
C ALA A 78 -3.71 -2.84 -12.37
N ALA A 79 -3.69 -1.73 -13.13
CA ALA A 79 -4.71 -1.40 -14.14
C ALA A 79 -4.38 -1.84 -15.58
N VAL A 80 -3.35 -2.66 -15.81
CA VAL A 80 -3.08 -3.23 -17.14
C VAL A 80 -2.99 -4.74 -17.05
N THR A 81 -3.77 -5.39 -17.91
CA THR A 81 -4.22 -6.77 -17.90
C THR A 81 -3.06 -7.78 -17.95
N PRO A 82 -3.09 -8.90 -17.19
CA PRO A 82 -4.13 -9.29 -16.24
C PRO A 82 -3.84 -8.69 -14.86
N ALA A 83 -4.85 -8.00 -14.34
CA ALA A 83 -4.86 -7.31 -13.05
C ALA A 83 -4.36 -8.19 -11.90
N GLY A 84 -3.33 -7.70 -11.19
CA GLY A 84 -2.99 -8.14 -9.84
C GLY A 84 -3.56 -7.18 -8.81
N THR A 85 -4.14 -7.71 -7.73
CA THR A 85 -4.49 -6.91 -6.55
C THR A 85 -3.57 -7.31 -5.40
N VAL A 86 -2.92 -6.34 -4.77
CA VAL A 86 -2.19 -6.54 -3.51
C VAL A 86 -2.95 -5.85 -2.40
N THR A 87 -3.23 -6.58 -1.33
CA THR A 87 -3.87 -6.03 -0.13
C THR A 87 -2.86 -5.97 1.00
N ILE A 88 -2.66 -4.78 1.56
CA ILE A 88 -1.85 -4.54 2.75
C ILE A 88 -2.84 -4.33 3.91
N PRO A 89 -3.00 -5.30 4.83
CA PRO A 89 -3.77 -5.06 6.04
C PRO A 89 -3.07 -3.99 6.89
N MET A 90 -3.86 -3.13 7.50
CA MET A 90 -3.42 -2.05 8.37
C MET A 90 -4.01 -2.26 9.75
N SER A 91 -3.19 -2.19 10.79
CA SER A 91 -3.68 -2.20 12.16
C SER A 91 -3.08 -1.06 12.95
N ALA A 92 -3.90 -0.49 13.83
CA ALA A 92 -3.39 0.30 14.92
C ALA A 92 -3.55 -0.40 16.25
N THR A 93 -2.41 -0.51 16.91
CA THR A 93 -2.27 -0.99 18.26
C THR A 93 -2.21 0.20 19.22
N ALA A 94 -2.62 -0.06 20.46
CA ALA A 94 -2.54 0.89 21.57
C ALA A 94 -1.09 1.34 21.81
#